data_AF-A0A6P2MI83-F1
#
_entry.id   AF-A0A6P2MI83-F1
#
_cell.length_a   1.000
_cell.length_b   1.000
_cell.length_c   1.000
_cell.angle_alpha   90.00
_cell.angle_beta   90.00
_cell.angle_gamma   90.00
#
_symmetry.space_group_name_H-M   'P 1'
#
loop_
_entity.id
_entity.type
_entity.pdbx_description
1 polymer ?
#
loop_
_entity_poly.entity_id
_entity_poly.type
_entity_poly.pdbx_seq_one_letter_code
_entity_poly.pdbx_strand_id
1 'polypeptide(L)'
;MKLVVKWNVDKVLDEKHLGTWYTATTEVPPYGPRTAGFVVHFLSGDRIRIQIRDEKGILPKIDDDDPYIVQGVLDPELNKKRGEGDERHSMA
;
A
#
# COMPACT_ATOMS: atom_id res chain seq x y z
N MET A 1 -13.84 7.77 -7.98
CA MET A 1 -13.76 6.40 -7.42
C MET A 1 -12.72 6.39 -6.30
N LYS A 2 -12.94 5.64 -5.22
CA LYS A 2 -11.95 5.49 -4.13
C LYS A 2 -11.27 4.13 -4.21
N LEU A 3 -9.95 4.10 -4.05
CA LEU A 3 -9.16 2.88 -3.98
C LEU A 3 -8.60 2.73 -2.56
N VAL A 4 -8.73 1.52 -2.01
CA VAL A 4 -8.10 1.13 -0.74
C VAL A 4 -7.00 0.14 -1.06
N VAL A 5 -5.77 0.49 -0.71
CA VAL A 5 -4.61 -0.38 -0.87
C VAL A 5 -4.13 -0.79 0.51
N LYS A 6 -3.96 -2.10 0.71
CA LYS A 6 -3.40 -2.68 1.93
C LYS A 6 -2.14 -3.46 1.57
N TRP A 7 -1.06 -3.25 2.30
CA TRP A 7 0.21 -3.95 2.07
C TRP A 7 0.91 -4.25 3.38
N ASN A 8 1.73 -5.30 3.36
CA ASN A 8 2.56 -5.69 4.49
C ASN A 8 4.01 -5.31 4.20
N VAL A 9 4.71 -4.76 5.20
CA VAL A 9 6.13 -4.40 5.09
C VAL A 9 6.92 -5.12 6.16
N ASP A 10 7.82 -6.00 5.73
CA ASP A 10 8.86 -6.58 6.56
C ASP A 10 10.02 -5.58 6.69
N LYS A 11 9.94 -4.69 7.68
CA LYS A 11 10.98 -3.66 7.90
C LYS A 11 12.24 -4.20 8.60
N VAL A 12 12.12 -5.35 9.26
CA VAL A 12 13.22 -6.03 9.94
C VAL A 12 13.37 -7.39 9.27
N LEU A 13 14.55 -7.68 8.75
CA LEU A 13 14.88 -8.96 8.12
C LEU A 13 15.21 -10.02 9.19
N ASP A 14 14.45 -10.05 10.29
CA ASP A 14 14.58 -11.07 11.32
C ASP A 14 13.38 -12.01 11.23
N GLU A 15 13.64 -13.31 11.21
CA GLU A 15 12.63 -14.38 11.09
C GLU A 15 11.50 -14.31 12.14
N LYS A 16 11.70 -13.53 13.21
CA LYS A 16 10.72 -13.31 14.28
C LYS A 16 9.77 -12.13 14.04
N HIS A 17 10.17 -11.13 13.25
CA HIS A 17 9.34 -9.96 12.98
C HIS A 17 8.59 -10.15 11.66
N LEU A 18 7.43 -10.83 11.73
CA LEU A 18 6.46 -10.80 10.63
C LEU A 18 6.07 -9.33 10.38
N GLY A 19 5.87 -8.89 9.14
CA GLY A 19 5.82 -7.47 8.81
C GLY A 19 4.65 -6.69 9.39
N THR A 20 4.69 -5.38 9.20
CA THR A 20 3.65 -4.44 9.65
C THR A 20 2.68 -4.14 8.51
N TRP A 21 1.38 -4.26 8.76
CA TRP A 21 0.35 -3.92 7.77
C TRP A 21 0.05 -2.42 7.75
N TYR A 22 0.00 -1.87 6.53
CA TYR A 22 -0.40 -0.51 6.23
C TYR A 22 -1.61 -0.52 5.30
N THR A 23 -2.44 0.50 5.44
CA THR A 23 -3.57 0.80 4.58
C THR A 23 -3.49 2.26 4.14
N ALA A 24 -3.76 2.51 2.86
CA ALA A 24 -3.97 3.84 2.32
C ALA A 24 -5.29 3.90 1.55
N THR A 25 -6.01 4.99 1.70
CA THR A 25 -7.19 5.30 0.88
C THR A 25 -6.87 6.49 0.01
N THR A 26 -7.11 6.37 -1.28
CA THR A 26 -6.84 7.44 -2.24
C THR A 26 -7.96 7.59 -3.27
N GLU A 27 -8.01 8.76 -3.89
CA GLU A 27 -8.78 8.95 -5.10
C GLU A 27 -8.02 8.39 -6.30
N VAL A 28 -8.78 7.85 -7.25
CA VAL A 28 -8.22 7.35 -8.50
C VAL A 28 -7.93 8.55 -9.41
N PRO A 29 -6.70 8.72 -9.94
CA PRO A 29 -6.40 9.79 -10.88
C PRO A 29 -7.31 9.74 -12.13
N PRO A 30 -7.50 10.86 -12.84
CA PRO A 30 -8.25 10.89 -14.09
C PRO A 30 -7.75 9.84 -15.06
N TYR A 31 -8.67 9.16 -15.74
CA TYR A 31 -8.36 8.09 -16.67
C TYR A 31 -9.14 8.21 -17.97
N GLY A 32 -8.49 7.82 -19.06
CA GLY A 32 -9.12 7.73 -20.37
C GLY A 32 -10.15 6.59 -20.46
N PRO A 33 -10.91 6.52 -21.56
CA PRO A 33 -12.00 5.54 -21.75
C PRO A 33 -11.52 4.08 -21.85
N ARG A 34 -10.22 3.85 -21.99
CA ARG A 34 -9.60 2.52 -21.98
C ARG A 34 -8.58 2.48 -20.85
N THR A 35 -8.84 1.65 -19.84
CA THR A 35 -7.89 1.42 -18.75
C THR A 35 -7.43 -0.03 -18.77
N ALA A 36 -6.13 -0.25 -18.83
CA ALA A 36 -5.51 -1.58 -18.73
C ALA A 36 -5.21 -1.99 -17.28
N GLY A 37 -5.43 -1.12 -16.28
CA GLY A 37 -5.33 -1.43 -14.86
C GLY A 37 -4.70 -0.32 -14.03
N PHE A 38 -4.39 -0.67 -12.77
CA PHE A 38 -3.68 0.19 -11.81
C PHE A 38 -2.24 -0.28 -11.65
N VAL A 39 -1.32 0.67 -11.52
CA VAL A 39 0.03 0.43 -11.05
C VAL A 39 0.20 1.14 -9.72
N VAL A 40 0.53 0.38 -8.68
CA VAL A 40 0.82 0.91 -7.34
C VAL A 40 2.32 1.11 -7.22
N HIS A 41 2.73 2.36 -7.03
CA HIS A 41 4.11 2.71 -6.76
C HIS A 41 4.29 2.87 -5.25
N PHE A 42 5.23 2.10 -4.68
CA PHE A 42 5.63 2.23 -3.28
C PHE A 42 6.79 3.21 -3.19
N LEU A 43 6.58 4.28 -2.42
CA LEU A 43 7.52 5.37 -2.26
C LEU A 43 8.14 5.33 -0.86
N SER A 44 9.20 6.11 -0.67
CA SER A 44 9.82 6.29 0.64
C SER A 44 8.83 6.83 1.67
N GLY A 45 8.99 6.39 2.93
CA GLY A 45 8.17 6.83 4.05
C GLY A 45 6.76 6.22 4.06
N ASP A 46 6.59 5.00 3.57
CA ASP A 46 5.29 4.29 3.52
C ASP A 46 4.22 5.03 2.71
N ARG A 47 4.66 5.85 1.75
CA ARG A 47 3.77 6.55 0.82
C ARG A 47 3.50 5.67 -0.39
N ILE A 48 2.34 5.84 -0.99
CA ILE A 48 2.01 5.20 -2.26
C ILE A 48 1.51 6.22 -3.26
N ARG A 49 1.63 5.88 -4.54
CA ARG A 49 0.98 6.58 -5.63
C ARG A 49 0.34 5.59 -6.59
N ILE A 50 -0.91 5.87 -6.99
CA ILE A 50 -1.62 5.07 -7.99
C ILE A 50 -1.47 5.71 -9.35
N GLN A 51 -0.93 4.96 -10.31
CA GLN A 51 -0.93 5.34 -11.71
C GLN A 51 -1.96 4.53 -12.48
N ILE A 52 -2.65 5.18 -13.40
CA ILE A 52 -3.50 4.48 -14.35
C ILE A 52 -2.68 4.06 -15.54
N ARG A 53 -2.86 2.82 -15.96
CA ARG A 53 -2.30 2.31 -17.21
C ARG A 53 -3.33 2.48 -18.32
N ASP A 54 -3.50 3.71 -18.79
CA ASP A 54 -4.44 4.07 -19.86
C ASP A 54 -3.84 3.84 -21.25
N GLU A 55 -2.56 4.12 -21.43
CA GLU A 55 -1.88 4.05 -22.73
C GLU A 55 -0.86 2.91 -22.83
N LYS A 56 -0.62 2.47 -24.08
CA LYS A 56 0.49 1.55 -24.38
C LYS A 56 1.78 2.36 -24.45
N GLY A 57 2.74 2.05 -23.60
CA GLY A 57 4.04 2.69 -23.64
C GLY A 57 4.71 2.76 -22.28
N ILE A 58 5.70 3.65 -22.19
CA ILE A 58 6.41 3.96 -20.96
C ILE A 58 5.48 4.82 -20.10
N LEU A 59 5.29 4.42 -18.84
CA LEU A 59 4.52 5.20 -17.88
C LEU A 59 5.27 6.49 -17.55
N PRO A 60 4.59 7.65 -17.48
CA PRO A 60 5.25 8.89 -17.10
C PRO A 60 5.83 8.77 -15.69
N LYS A 61 6.96 9.44 -15.49
CA LYS A 61 7.61 9.53 -14.18
C LYS A 61 6.65 10.17 -13.17
N ILE A 62 6.73 9.72 -11.93
CA ILE A 62 5.99 10.30 -10.81
C ILE A 62 6.83 11.39 -10.18
N ASP A 63 6.25 12.58 -10.03
CA ASP A 63 6.83 13.69 -9.30
C ASP A 63 6.53 13.54 -7.79
N ASP A 64 7.46 13.96 -6.94
CA ASP A 64 7.36 13.78 -5.49
C ASP A 64 6.21 14.59 -4.84
N ASP A 65 5.70 15.59 -5.56
CA ASP A 65 4.58 16.46 -5.21
C ASP A 65 3.27 16.11 -5.95
N ASP A 66 3.20 14.94 -6.62
CA ASP A 66 1.99 14.46 -7.26
C ASP A 66 0.83 14.40 -6.23
N PRO A 67 -0.32 15.06 -6.50
CA PRO A 67 -1.43 15.18 -5.56
C PRO A 67 -2.10 13.83 -5.22
N TYR A 68 -1.82 12.78 -5.98
CA TYR A 68 -2.30 11.42 -5.73
C TYR A 68 -1.31 10.58 -4.91
N ILE A 69 -0.21 11.18 -4.44
CA ILE A 69 0.63 10.59 -3.40
C ILE A 69 -0.11 10.66 -2.07
N VAL A 70 -0.27 9.50 -1.43
CA VAL A 70 -0.93 9.40 -0.12
C VAL A 70 -0.05 8.63 0.86
N GLN A 71 -0.20 8.98 2.14
CA GLN A 71 0.48 8.32 3.25
C GLN A 71 -0.24 7.02 3.63
N GLY A 72 0.50 5.92 3.72
CA GLY A 72 0.04 4.72 4.39
C GLY A 72 -0.02 4.91 5.89
N VAL A 73 -1.10 4.42 6.50
CA VAL A 73 -1.27 4.37 7.95
C VAL A 73 -1.34 2.93 8.41
N LEU A 74 -0.98 2.66 9.67
CA LEU A 74 -1.09 1.31 10.23
C LEU A 74 -2.52 0.79 10.14
N ASP A 75 -2.70 -0.45 9.70
CA ASP A 75 -4.02 -1.10 9.70
C ASP A 75 -4.25 -1.76 11.07
N PRO A 76 -5.09 -1.20 11.95
CA PRO A 76 -5.25 -1.70 13.30
C PRO A 76 -5.90 -3.09 13.32
N GLU A 77 -6.77 -3.42 12.38
CA GLU A 77 -7.48 -4.70 12.36
C GLU A 77 -6.55 -5.84 11.92
N LEU A 78 -5.78 -5.62 10.85
CA LEU A 78 -4.82 -6.61 10.35
C LEU A 78 -3.64 -6.79 11.32
N ASN A 79 -3.22 -5.70 11.98
CA ASN A 79 -2.19 -5.80 13.02
C ASN A 79 -2.74 -6.37 14.35
N LYS A 80 -4.03 -6.18 14.69
CA LYS A 80 -4.65 -6.76 15.90
C LYS A 80 -4.91 -8.27 15.78
N LYS A 81 -5.41 -8.74 14.63
CA LYS A 81 -5.59 -10.19 14.36
C LYS A 81 -4.29 -10.99 14.53
N ARG A 82 -3.14 -10.32 14.49
CA ARG A 82 -1.83 -10.91 14.76
C ARG A 82 -1.49 -10.96 16.26
N GLY A 83 -1.79 -9.93 17.04
CA GLY A 83 -1.52 -9.93 18.49
C GLY A 83 -2.21 -11.10 19.21
N GLU A 84 -3.42 -11.46 18.77
CA GLU A 84 -4.18 -12.61 19.31
C GLU A 84 -3.56 -13.98 18.96
N GLY A 85 -2.65 -14.05 17.98
CA GLY A 85 -1.91 -15.27 17.60
C GLY A 85 -0.62 -15.49 18.40
N ASP A 86 0.05 -14.40 18.82
CA ASP A 86 1.26 -14.43 19.66
C ASP A 86 0.92 -14.73 21.14
N GLU A 87 -0.21 -14.24 21.64
CA GLU A 87 -0.65 -14.54 23.02
C GLU A 87 -1.01 -16.01 23.24
N ARG A 88 -1.50 -16.71 22.21
CA ARG A 88 -1.81 -18.15 22.29
C ARG A 88 -0.57 -19.05 22.27
N HIS A 89 0.57 -18.55 21.76
CA HIS A 89 1.84 -19.29 21.76
C HIS A 89 2.69 -19.04 23.02
N SER A 90 2.35 -18.05 23.84
CA SER A 90 3.07 -17.72 25.07
C SER A 90 2.48 -18.38 26.33
N MET A 91 1.36 -19.10 26.19
CA MET A 91 0.74 -19.91 27.25
C MET A 91 0.71 -21.39 26.85
N ALA A 92 1.88 -22.02 26.72
CA ALA A 92 2.03 -23.47 26.63
C ALA A 92 3.37 -23.92 27.22
#